data_AF-A0A1Q6XJZ0-F1
#
_entry.id   AF-A0A1Q6XJZ0-F1
#
_cell.length_a   1.000
_cell.length_b   1.000
_cell.length_c   1.000
_cell.angle_alpha   90.00
_cell.angle_beta   90.00
_cell.angle_gamma   90.00
#
_symmetry.space_group_name_H-M   'P 1'
#
loop_
_entity.id
_entity.type
_entity.pdbx_description
1 polymer ?
#
loop_
_entity_poly.entity_id
_entity_poly.type
_entity_poly.pdbx_seq_one_letter_code
_entity_poly.pdbx_strand_id
1 'polypeptide(L)'
;MLPIEEVGMRASREDPTTAAGGDEIQLSAAGDHVKGEFRCADCGYAITVCRELPPCAMCGCESWQAGLWRPFGRALATSAPARD
;
A
#
# COMPACT_ATOMS: atom_id res chain seq x y z
N MET A 1 25.38 -1.18 57.43
CA MET A 1 25.77 -1.23 56.00
C MET A 1 24.62 -1.92 55.26
N LEU A 2 23.70 -1.15 54.69
CA LEU A 2 22.61 -1.62 53.83
C LEU A 2 22.79 -0.89 52.50
N PRO A 3 22.93 -1.57 51.34
CA PRO A 3 23.09 -0.89 50.08
C PRO A 3 21.72 -0.55 49.45
N ILE A 4 21.49 0.77 49.32
CA ILE A 4 20.95 1.56 48.20
C ILE A 4 19.82 1.02 47.30
N GLU A 5 18.90 1.95 47.04
CA GLU A 5 17.61 1.89 46.34
C GLU A 5 17.68 1.66 44.81
N GLU A 6 16.61 1.07 44.28
CA GLU A 6 15.90 1.36 43.00
C GLU A 6 16.70 1.58 41.70
N VAL A 7 16.46 0.72 40.68
CA VAL A 7 15.94 1.14 39.36
C VAL A 7 15.88 -0.01 38.33
N GLY A 8 14.65 -0.33 37.89
CA GLY A 8 14.31 -0.49 36.47
C GLY A 8 14.45 -1.85 35.78
N MET A 9 13.38 -2.64 35.77
CA MET A 9 13.08 -3.53 34.62
C MET A 9 11.56 -3.69 34.47
N ARG A 10 10.92 -2.64 33.96
CA ARG A 10 9.54 -2.72 33.45
C ARG A 10 9.52 -3.64 32.23
N ALA A 11 8.62 -4.62 32.26
CA ALA A 11 8.38 -5.59 31.21
C ALA A 11 8.37 -4.95 29.82
N SER A 12 9.10 -5.58 28.90
CA SER A 12 9.14 -5.27 27.48
C SER A 12 7.72 -5.17 26.93
N ARG A 13 7.26 -3.94 26.70
CA ARG A 13 6.24 -3.70 25.68
C ARG A 13 6.97 -3.58 24.35
N GLU A 14 7.38 -4.72 23.81
CA GLU A 14 7.69 -4.81 22.39
C GLU A 14 6.38 -4.86 21.63
N ASP A 15 5.91 -3.67 21.30
CA ASP A 15 4.89 -3.40 20.30
C ASP A 15 5.42 -3.96 18.95
N PRO A 16 4.78 -4.95 18.32
CA PRO A 16 5.15 -5.37 16.98
C PRO A 16 4.64 -4.33 15.98
N THR A 17 5.16 -3.11 16.03
CA THR A 17 5.16 -2.23 14.88
C THR A 17 6.21 -2.76 13.91
N THR A 18 5.83 -3.83 13.20
CA THR A 18 6.56 -4.25 12.01
C THR A 18 6.30 -3.19 10.96
N ALA A 19 7.10 -2.12 10.98
CA ALA A 19 7.34 -1.27 9.84
C ALA A 19 8.17 -2.07 8.84
N ALA A 20 7.54 -3.04 8.17
CA ALA A 20 8.03 -3.55 6.91
C ALA A 20 7.76 -2.44 5.88
N GLY A 21 8.73 -1.56 5.66
CA GLY A 21 8.76 -0.62 4.56
C GLY A 21 8.98 -1.32 3.22
N GLY A 22 8.12 -2.31 2.92
CA GLY A 22 7.92 -2.79 1.56
C GLY A 22 7.04 -1.78 0.83
N ASP A 23 7.27 -1.59 -0.46
CA ASP A 23 6.31 -0.96 -1.38
C ASP A 23 5.09 -1.90 -1.51
N GLU A 24 4.37 -2.10 -0.41
CA GLU A 24 3.26 -3.03 -0.36
C GLU A 24 2.06 -2.31 -0.97
N ILE A 25 1.76 -2.69 -2.21
CA ILE A 25 0.67 -2.10 -2.97
C ILE A 25 -0.64 -2.50 -2.30
N GLN A 26 -1.34 -1.53 -1.71
CA GLN A 26 -2.67 -1.80 -1.16
C GLN A 26 -3.63 -2.20 -2.28
N LEU A 27 -4.22 -3.39 -2.15
CA LEU A 27 -5.29 -3.86 -3.02
C LEU A 27 -6.65 -3.60 -2.38
N SER A 28 -7.56 -3.02 -3.14
CA SER A 28 -8.97 -2.78 -2.79
C SER A 28 -9.88 -3.55 -3.75
N ALA A 29 -11.03 -3.99 -3.27
CA ALA A 29 -12.02 -4.71 -4.07
C ALA A 29 -13.12 -3.77 -4.59
N ALA A 30 -13.85 -4.20 -5.62
CA ALA A 30 -15.10 -3.55 -6.01
C ALA A 30 -16.11 -3.62 -4.85
N GLY A 31 -16.87 -2.55 -4.65
CA GLY A 31 -17.76 -2.35 -3.51
C GLY A 31 -17.07 -1.72 -2.28
N ASP A 32 -15.75 -1.58 -2.27
CA ASP A 32 -15.05 -0.99 -1.13
C ASP A 32 -15.27 0.54 -1.06
N HIS A 33 -15.46 1.05 0.15
CA HIS A 33 -15.74 2.47 0.39
C HIS A 33 -14.45 3.26 0.54
N VAL A 34 -13.84 3.57 -0.59
CA VAL A 34 -12.54 4.25 -0.65
C VAL A 34 -12.61 5.57 -1.42
N LYS A 35 -11.61 6.42 -1.18
CA LYS A 35 -11.43 7.68 -1.90
C LYS A 35 -9.99 7.85 -2.33
N GLY A 36 -9.77 8.14 -3.61
CA GLY A 36 -8.43 8.28 -4.17
C GLY A 36 -8.36 7.83 -5.62
N GLU A 37 -7.13 7.69 -6.11
CA GLU A 37 -6.84 7.13 -7.43
C GLU A 37 -6.56 5.63 -7.30
N PHE A 38 -7.17 4.86 -8.18
CA PHE A 38 -7.08 3.40 -8.21
C PHE A 38 -6.74 2.93 -9.63
N ARG A 39 -5.90 1.90 -9.72
CA ARG A 39 -5.46 1.28 -10.98
C ARG A 39 -5.87 -0.17 -10.98
N CYS A 40 -6.57 -0.64 -12.01
CA CYS A 40 -6.97 -2.03 -12.11
C CYS A 40 -5.73 -2.93 -12.08
N ALA A 41 -5.77 -4.00 -11.27
CA ALA A 41 -4.67 -4.94 -11.13
C ALA A 41 -4.38 -5.76 -12.40
N ASP A 42 -5.36 -5.89 -13.29
CA ASP A 42 -5.29 -6.72 -14.47
C ASP A 42 -4.92 -5.91 -15.73
N CYS A 43 -5.77 -4.94 -16.11
CA CYS A 43 -5.58 -4.15 -17.33
C CYS A 43 -4.82 -2.82 -17.14
N GLY A 44 -4.60 -2.40 -15.89
CA GLY A 44 -3.95 -1.13 -15.57
C GLY A 44 -4.81 0.13 -15.74
N TYR A 45 -6.10 0.01 -16.08
CA TYR A 45 -7.01 1.14 -16.22
C TYR A 45 -7.13 1.92 -14.90
N ALA A 46 -7.02 3.25 -14.97
CA ALA A 46 -7.01 4.12 -13.79
C ALA A 46 -8.35 4.85 -13.64
N ILE A 47 -8.86 4.92 -12.40
CA ILE A 47 -10.04 5.71 -12.05
C ILE A 47 -9.81 6.51 -10.77
N THR A 48 -10.56 7.61 -10.62
CA THR A 48 -10.65 8.33 -9.35
C THR A 48 -12.00 8.03 -8.71
N VAL A 49 -11.97 7.52 -7.49
CA VAL A 49 -13.17 7.18 -6.72
C VAL A 49 -13.35 8.15 -5.56
N CYS A 50 -14.59 8.52 -5.30
CA CYS A 50 -14.97 9.39 -4.20
C CYS A 50 -15.87 8.73 -3.16
N ARG A 51 -16.36 7.50 -3.40
CA ARG A 51 -17.32 6.85 -2.51
C ARG A 51 -17.26 5.32 -2.50
N GLU A 52 -17.44 4.68 -3.65
CA GLU A 52 -17.47 3.21 -3.77
C GLU A 52 -16.73 2.81 -5.04
N LEU A 53 -15.89 1.79 -4.93
CA LEU A 53 -15.07 1.29 -6.02
C LEU A 53 -15.91 0.44 -6.98
N PRO A 54 -16.13 0.84 -8.25
CA PRO A 54 -16.86 0.01 -9.19
C PRO A 54 -15.99 -1.15 -9.73
N PRO A 55 -16.58 -2.17 -10.36
CA PRO A 55 -15.82 -3.11 -11.19
C PRO A 55 -15.16 -2.38 -12.38
N CYS A 56 -14.04 -2.92 -12.87
CA CYS A 56 -13.32 -2.32 -13.99
C CYS A 56 -14.17 -2.29 -15.26
N ALA A 57 -14.39 -1.10 -15.83
CA ALA A 57 -15.18 -0.93 -17.05
C ALA A 57 -14.53 -1.57 -18.31
N MET A 58 -13.25 -1.93 -18.25
CA MET A 58 -12.51 -2.51 -19.38
C MET A 58 -12.47 -4.04 -19.34
N CYS A 59 -12.05 -4.64 -18.22
CA CYS A 59 -11.89 -6.09 -18.09
C CYS A 59 -12.91 -6.76 -17.15
N GLY A 60 -13.70 -5.99 -16.40
CA GLY A 60 -14.65 -6.51 -15.42
C GLY A 60 -14.01 -7.00 -14.11
N CYS A 61 -12.68 -6.92 -13.95
CA CYS A 61 -12.02 -7.27 -12.70
C CYS A 61 -12.47 -6.36 -11.55
N GLU A 62 -12.49 -6.95 -10.36
CA GLU A 62 -12.88 -6.29 -9.12
C GLU A 62 -11.67 -5.88 -8.27
N SER A 63 -10.46 -6.17 -8.73
CA SER A 63 -9.21 -5.90 -8.02
C SER A 63 -8.56 -4.59 -8.48
N TRP A 64 -8.30 -3.73 -7.50
CA TRP A 64 -7.77 -2.40 -7.71
C TRP A 64 -6.56 -2.15 -6.83
N GLN A 65 -5.52 -1.55 -7.39
CA GLN A 65 -4.34 -1.09 -6.68
C GLN A 65 -4.53 0.38 -6.31
N ALA A 66 -4.40 0.72 -5.03
CA ALA A 66 -4.37 2.11 -4.60
C ALA A 66 -3.12 2.78 -5.19
N GLY A 67 -3.32 3.72 -6.11
CA GLY A 67 -2.21 4.48 -6.65
C GLY A 67 -1.67 5.40 -5.56
N LEU A 68 -0.35 5.38 -5.33
CA LEU A 68 0.29 6.55 -4.74
C LEU A 68 0.01 7.70 -5.72
N TRP A 69 -0.98 8.55 -5.41
CA TRP A 69 -1.24 9.72 -6.24
C TRP A 69 0.03 10.57 -6.23
N ARG A 70 0.69 10.64 -7.38
CA ARG A 70 1.92 11.39 -7.60
C ARG A 70 1.67 12.22 -8.87
N PRO A 71 1.41 13.53 -8.76
CA PRO A 71 1.15 14.38 -9.93
C PRO A 71 2.32 14.38 -10.93
N PHE A 72 3.52 13.97 -10.48
CA PHE A 72 4.71 13.75 -11.31
C PHE A 72 5.35 12.36 -11.06
N GLY A 73 4.52 11.32 -11.00
CA GLY A 73 4.95 9.93 -10.83
C GLY A 73 5.69 9.39 -12.06
N ARG A 74 7.01 9.56 -12.04
CA ARG A 74 8.03 9.10 -12.99
C ARG A 74 7.68 7.80 -13.74
N ALA A 75 7.50 7.90 -15.06
CA ALA A 75 7.62 6.80 -16.01
C ALA A 75 9.10 6.39 -16.12
N LEU A 76 9.56 5.48 -15.25
CA LEU A 76 10.75 4.68 -15.50
C LEU A 76 10.38 3.20 -15.35
N ALA A 77 9.46 2.73 -16.17
CA ALA A 77 9.58 1.34 -16.60
C ALA A 77 10.64 1.33 -17.71
N THR A 78 11.92 1.25 -17.32
CA THR A 78 12.95 0.79 -18.25
C THR A 78 12.61 -0.66 -18.56
N SER A 79 11.90 -0.88 -19.67
CA SER A 79 11.82 -2.18 -20.31
C SER A 79 13.26 -2.65 -20.50
N ALA A 80 13.62 -3.76 -19.86
CA ALA A 80 14.96 -4.35 -19.94
C ALA A 80 15.39 -4.52 -21.40
N PRO A 81 16.66 -4.27 -21.77
CA PRO A 81 17.11 -4.59 -23.12
C PRO A 81 17.05 -6.12 -23.31
N ALA A 82 16.45 -6.54 -24.43
CA ALA A 82 16.60 -7.89 -24.94
C ALA A 82 18.11 -8.19 -25.05
N ARG A 83 18.57 -9.22 -24.34
CA ARG A 83 19.91 -9.77 -24.54
C ARG A 83 19.86 -10.61 -25.83
N ASP A 84 20.70 -10.24 -26.79
CA ASP A 84 21.15 -11.09 -27.90
C ASP A 84 22.44 -11.79 -27.48
#